data_AF-A0AAN7QRT3-F1
#
_entry.id   AF-A0AAN7QRT3-F1
#
_cell.length_a   1.000
_cell.length_b   1.000
_cell.length_c   1.000
_cell.angle_alpha   90.00
_cell.angle_beta   90.00
_cell.angle_gamma   90.00
#
_symmetry.space_group_name_H-M   'P 1'
#
loop_
_entity.id
_entity.type
_entity.pdbx_description
1 polymer ?
#
loop_
_entity_poly.entity_id
_entity_poly.type
_entity_poly.pdbx_seq_one_letter_code
_entity_poly.pdbx_strand_id
1 'polypeptide(L)'
;MKIEEVQSTTKKQRIATHTHIKGLGLDASGNALPLAAGFVGHAEAREAAGLVVDMIRQKKMAGRTLLLAGPPGTGKTALALGISQELGSKVTELSPEETENVNDG
;
A
#
# COMPACT_ATOMS: atom_id res chain seq x y z
N MET A 1 19.84 -34.79 -16.84
CA MET A 1 18.83 -34.02 -16.09
C MET A 1 19.58 -33.25 -15.02
N LYS A 2 19.80 -31.94 -15.21
CA LYS A 2 20.45 -31.07 -14.21
C LYS A 2 19.35 -30.60 -13.25
N ILE A 3 19.47 -30.93 -11.98
CA ILE A 3 18.58 -30.42 -10.94
C ILE A 3 19.25 -29.14 -10.44
N GLU A 4 18.67 -27.99 -10.81
CA GLU A 4 19.05 -26.72 -10.18
C GLU A 4 18.36 -26.64 -8.82
N GLU A 5 19.18 -26.54 -7.77
CA GLU A 5 18.71 -26.34 -6.41
C GLU A 5 18.16 -24.91 -6.29
N VAL A 6 16.83 -24.78 -6.25
CA VAL A 6 16.17 -23.48 -6.03
C VAL A 6 16.36 -23.12 -4.55
N GLN A 7 17.42 -22.37 -4.24
CA GLN A 7 17.54 -21.75 -2.92
C GLN A 7 16.37 -20.77 -2.74
N SER A 8 15.56 -21.02 -1.72
CA SER A 8 14.45 -20.16 -1.33
C SER A 8 14.96 -18.74 -1.09
N THR A 9 14.73 -17.85 -2.05
CA THR A 9 14.98 -16.41 -1.95
C THR A 9 13.87 -15.75 -1.15
N THR A 10 13.55 -16.28 0.03
CA THR A 10 12.68 -15.58 0.97
C THR A 10 13.46 -14.36 1.45
N LYS A 11 13.35 -13.25 0.70
CA LYS A 11 13.97 -11.96 1.05
C LYS A 11 13.54 -11.66 2.48
N LYS A 12 14.49 -11.73 3.41
CA LYS A 12 14.29 -11.33 4.80
C LYS A 12 13.87 -9.86 4.78
N GLN A 13 12.57 -9.60 4.87
CA GLN A 13 12.08 -8.23 4.85
C GLN A 13 12.69 -7.49 6.04
N ARG A 14 13.43 -6.43 5.76
CA ARG A 14 13.97 -5.55 6.80
C ARG A 14 12.78 -4.90 7.53
N ILE A 15 12.88 -4.76 8.85
CA ILE A 15 11.84 -4.12 9.65
C ILE A 15 11.84 -2.62 9.33
N ALA A 16 10.92 -2.18 8.47
CA ALA A 16 10.64 -0.77 8.19
C ALA A 16 9.55 -0.24 9.13
N THR A 17 9.46 1.09 9.27
CA THR A 17 8.55 1.80 10.18
C THR A 17 7.08 1.38 10.05
N HIS A 18 6.65 0.93 8.87
CA HIS A 18 5.26 0.56 8.59
C HIS A 18 5.03 -0.95 8.39
N THR A 19 5.96 -1.82 8.81
CA THR A 19 5.82 -3.30 8.68
C THR A 19 4.64 -3.91 9.44
N HIS A 20 4.08 -3.17 10.39
CA HIS A 20 2.88 -3.54 11.16
C HIS A 20 1.57 -3.31 10.38
N ILE A 21 1.59 -2.54 9.28
CA ILE A 21 0.41 -2.31 8.44
C ILE A 21 0.20 -3.53 7.55
N LYS A 22 -0.98 -4.14 7.65
CA LYS A 22 -1.36 -5.37 6.91
C LYS A 22 -2.50 -5.17 5.91
N GLY A 23 -3.08 -3.98 5.84
CA GLY A 23 -4.25 -3.64 5.03
C GLY A 23 -4.95 -2.41 5.60
N LEU A 24 -6.14 -2.07 5.08
CA LEU A 24 -6.91 -0.91 5.55
C LEU A 24 -7.77 -1.22 6.79
N GLY A 25 -8.06 -2.49 7.06
CA GLY A 25 -8.85 -2.89 8.24
C GLY A 25 -10.30 -2.44 8.17
N LEU A 26 -10.93 -2.62 7.00
CA LEU A 26 -12.33 -2.35 6.74
C LEU A 26 -13.17 -3.62 6.94
N ASP A 27 -14.44 -3.45 7.30
CA ASP A 27 -15.43 -4.52 7.31
C ASP A 27 -15.99 -4.79 5.89
N ALA A 28 -16.90 -5.76 5.77
CA ALA A 28 -17.52 -6.12 4.50
C ALA A 28 -18.44 -5.03 3.90
N SER A 29 -18.85 -4.05 4.71
CA SER A 29 -19.63 -2.90 4.28
C SER A 29 -18.75 -1.69 3.90
N GLY A 30 -17.42 -1.82 4.07
CA GLY A 30 -16.45 -0.77 3.80
C GLY A 30 -16.21 0.19 4.96
N ASN A 31 -16.75 -0.07 6.16
CA ASN A 31 -16.53 0.79 7.32
C ASN A 31 -15.22 0.45 8.03
N ALA A 32 -14.52 1.46 8.55
CA ALA A 32 -13.27 1.26 9.23
C ALA A 32 -13.47 0.74 10.66
N LEU A 33 -12.90 -0.42 10.98
CA LEU A 33 -12.89 -0.92 12.34
C LEU A 33 -11.99 -0.04 13.24
N PRO A 34 -12.36 0.24 14.50
CA PRO A 34 -11.62 1.16 15.37
C PRO A 34 -10.12 0.84 15.53
N LEU A 35 -9.80 -0.46 15.57
CA LEU A 35 -8.45 -1.02 15.64
C LEU A 35 -8.38 -2.25 14.72
N ALA A 36 -7.70 -2.14 13.59
CA ALA A 36 -7.56 -3.26 12.64
C ALA A 36 -6.38 -3.06 11.68
N ALA A 37 -5.80 -4.17 11.22
CA ALA A 37 -4.75 -4.22 10.19
C ALA A 37 -3.53 -3.30 10.45
N GLY A 38 -3.25 -3.00 11.72
CA GLY A 38 -2.16 -2.11 12.13
C GLY A 38 -2.55 -0.63 12.27
N PHE A 39 -3.79 -0.25 11.93
CA PHE A 39 -4.32 1.11 12.11
C PHE A 39 -5.10 1.29 13.41
N VAL A 40 -5.02 2.52 13.94
CA VAL A 40 -5.85 3.05 15.03
C VAL A 40 -6.46 4.36 14.55
N GLY A 41 -7.80 4.49 14.61
CA GLY A 41 -8.49 5.72 14.21
C GLY A 41 -8.40 6.02 12.70
N HIS A 42 -8.41 7.29 12.29
CA HIS A 42 -8.42 7.71 10.88
C HIS A 42 -9.48 6.98 10.02
N ALA A 43 -10.69 6.81 10.56
CA ALA A 43 -11.75 6.02 9.94
C ALA A 43 -12.08 6.51 8.53
N GLU A 44 -12.39 7.81 8.38
CA GLU A 44 -12.75 8.43 7.11
C GLU A 44 -11.67 8.24 6.03
N ALA A 45 -10.39 8.39 6.39
CA ALA A 45 -9.29 8.23 5.45
C ALA A 45 -9.14 6.77 4.98
N ARG A 46 -9.39 5.81 5.88
CA ARG A 46 -9.35 4.37 5.57
C ARG A 46 -10.54 3.95 4.71
N GLU A 47 -11.72 4.46 4.99
CA GLU A 47 -12.94 4.21 4.20
C GLU A 47 -12.82 4.81 2.79
N ALA A 48 -12.33 6.05 2.68
CA ALA A 48 -12.04 6.68 1.39
C ALA A 48 -10.98 5.90 0.60
N ALA A 49 -9.95 5.41 1.27
CA ALA A 49 -8.95 4.54 0.65
C ALA A 49 -9.57 3.21 0.17
N GLY A 50 -10.54 2.64 0.90
CA GLY A 50 -11.30 1.47 0.47
C GLY A 50 -12.06 1.72 -0.84
N LEU A 51 -12.75 2.86 -0.94
CA LEU A 51 -13.41 3.27 -2.19
C LEU A 51 -12.41 3.40 -3.35
N VAL A 52 -11.21 3.94 -3.09
CA VAL A 52 -10.16 4.01 -4.11
C VAL A 52 -9.71 2.62 -4.55
N VAL A 53 -9.46 1.71 -3.62
CA VAL A 53 -9.10 0.31 -3.91
C VAL A 53 -10.16 -0.34 -4.80
N ASP A 54 -11.43 -0.14 -4.49
CA ASP A 54 -12.55 -0.67 -5.29
C ASP A 54 -12.59 -0.04 -6.69
N MET A 55 -12.39 1.28 -6.81
CA MET A 55 -12.31 1.93 -8.12
C MET A 55 -11.11 1.41 -8.95
N ILE A 56 -9.97 1.11 -8.32
CA ILE A 56 -8.81 0.51 -8.99
C ILE A 56 -9.14 -0.90 -9.48
N ARG A 57 -9.73 -1.74 -8.62
CA ARG A 57 -10.17 -3.11 -8.97
C ARG A 57 -11.20 -3.11 -10.10
N GLN A 58 -12.09 -2.12 -10.11
CA GLN A 58 -13.08 -1.89 -11.18
C GLN A 58 -12.50 -1.21 -12.44
N LYS A 59 -11.20 -0.92 -12.48
CA LYS A 59 -10.50 -0.23 -13.58
C LYS A 59 -11.05 1.18 -13.88
N LYS A 60 -11.69 1.83 -12.90
CA LYS A 60 -12.25 3.18 -13.01
C LYS A 60 -11.27 4.29 -12.57
N MET A 61 -10.07 3.93 -12.13
CA MET A 61 -9.00 4.89 -11.75
C MET A 61 -7.97 5.18 -12.84
N ALA A 62 -8.13 4.64 -14.05
CA ALA A 62 -7.18 4.92 -15.13
C ALA A 62 -7.08 6.43 -15.41
N GLY A 63 -5.85 6.96 -15.42
CA GLY A 63 -5.56 8.38 -15.66
C GLY A 63 -5.94 9.32 -14.52
N ARG A 64 -6.17 8.82 -13.30
CA ARG A 64 -6.49 9.63 -12.12
C ARG A 64 -5.37 9.56 -11.07
N THR A 65 -5.16 10.66 -10.38
CA THR A 65 -4.17 10.77 -9.29
C THR A 65 -4.88 10.86 -7.94
N LEU A 66 -4.34 10.18 -6.93
CA LEU A 66 -4.73 10.33 -5.53
C LEU A 66 -3.62 11.08 -4.78
N LEU A 67 -3.97 12.21 -4.14
CA LEU A 67 -3.07 12.97 -3.28
C LEU A 67 -3.46 12.76 -1.81
N LEU A 68 -2.52 12.26 -1.00
CA LEU A 68 -2.67 12.18 0.44
C LEU A 68 -2.07 13.43 1.09
N ALA A 69 -2.91 14.29 1.65
CA ALA A 69 -2.50 15.55 2.26
C ALA A 69 -2.69 15.54 3.79
N GLY A 70 -1.84 16.27 4.51
CA GLY A 70 -1.94 16.45 5.96
C GLY A 70 -0.58 16.70 6.62
N PRO A 71 -0.56 17.15 7.90
CA PRO A 71 0.67 17.41 8.67
C PRO A 71 1.65 16.22 8.71
N PRO A 72 2.95 16.43 8.96
CA PRO A 72 3.90 15.33 9.16
C PRO A 72 3.47 14.43 10.33
N GLY A 73 3.73 13.13 10.23
CA GLY A 73 3.39 12.15 11.28
C GLY A 73 1.94 11.64 11.29
N THR A 74 1.05 12.11 10.39
CA THR A 74 -0.36 11.68 10.34
C THR A 74 -0.62 10.37 9.59
N GLY A 75 0.41 9.56 9.34
CA GLY A 75 0.22 8.22 8.76
C GLY A 75 -0.10 8.17 7.26
N LYS A 76 0.17 9.23 6.49
CA LYS A 76 -0.04 9.22 5.01
C LYS A 76 0.69 8.07 4.31
N THR A 77 1.95 7.86 4.65
CA THR A 77 2.76 6.75 4.12
C THR A 77 2.21 5.39 4.57
N ALA A 78 1.73 5.29 5.81
CA ALA A 78 1.07 4.09 6.30
C ALA A 78 -0.22 3.80 5.50
N LEU A 79 -1.01 4.83 5.18
CA LEU A 79 -2.23 4.70 4.38
C LEU A 79 -1.93 4.26 2.94
N ALA A 80 -0.90 4.83 2.31
CA ALA A 80 -0.44 4.38 1.00
C ALA A 80 0.00 2.90 1.01
N LEU A 81 0.74 2.49 2.04
CA LEU A 81 1.10 1.09 2.23
C LEU A 81 -0.13 0.21 2.47
N GLY A 82 -1.12 0.68 3.24
CA GLY A 82 -2.39 -0.02 3.44
C GLY A 82 -3.12 -0.28 2.12
N ILE A 83 -3.22 0.74 1.26
CA ILE A 83 -3.77 0.60 -0.11
C ILE A 83 -2.97 -0.41 -0.92
N SER A 84 -1.64 -0.36 -0.84
CA SER A 84 -0.74 -1.29 -1.52
C SER A 84 -1.02 -2.75 -1.12
N GLN A 85 -1.15 -3.01 0.20
CA GLN A 85 -1.47 -4.34 0.72
C GLN A 85 -2.82 -4.85 0.22
N GLU A 86 -3.84 -3.99 0.10
CA GLU A 86 -5.15 -4.37 -0.44
C GLU A 86 -5.11 -4.72 -1.94
N LEU A 87 -4.23 -4.07 -2.70
CA LEU A 87 -4.09 -4.29 -4.16
C LEU A 87 -3.14 -5.46 -4.49
N GLY A 88 -2.23 -5.81 -3.59
CA GLY A 88 -1.30 -6.92 -3.73
C GLY A 88 -0.04 -6.59 -4.55
N SER A 89 0.56 -7.62 -5.15
CA SER A 89 1.92 -7.63 -5.70
C SER A 89 2.18 -6.78 -6.96
N LYS A 90 1.26 -5.88 -7.33
CA LYS A 90 1.39 -4.99 -8.50
C LYS A 90 1.53 -3.51 -8.13
N VAL A 91 2.02 -3.21 -6.93
CA VAL A 91 2.23 -1.84 -6.47
C VAL A 91 3.72 -1.58 -6.31
N THR A 92 4.16 -0.46 -6.90
CA THR A 92 5.54 0.04 -6.81
C THR A 92 5.55 1.28 -5.92
N GLU A 93 6.37 1.26 -4.88
CA GLU A 93 6.67 2.45 -4.09
C GLU A 93 7.91 3.11 -4.69
N LEU A 94 7.86 4.43 -4.89
CA LEU A 94 8.99 5.23 -5.39
C LEU A 94 9.30 6.32 -4.38
N SER A 95 10.57 6.46 -4.01
CA SER A 95 11.06 7.61 -3.26
C SER A 95 11.46 8.74 -4.22
N PRO A 96 11.37 10.03 -3.81
CA PRO A 96 11.75 11.16 -4.65
C PRO A 96 13.21 11.13 -5.14
N GLU A 97 14.07 10.38 -4.47
CA GLU A 97 15.48 10.19 -4.80
C GLU A 97 15.74 9.08 -5.84
N GLU A 98 14.72 8.30 -6.21
CA GLU A 98 14.79 7.27 -7.25
C GLU A 98 14.34 7.77 -8.64
N THR A 99 13.86 9.02 -8.75
CA THR A 99 13.32 9.57 -10.00
C THR A 99 14.37 10.09 -11.00
N GLU A 100 15.66 10.10 -10.65
CA GLU A 100 16.72 10.58 -11.54
C GLU A 100 17.26 9.54 -12.55
N ASN A 101 16.91 8.25 -12.42
CA ASN A 101 17.48 7.18 -13.26
C ASN A 101 16.55 6.63 -14.35
N VAL A 102 15.48 7.34 -14.74
CA VAL A 102 14.50 6.86 -15.73
C VAL A 102 14.64 7.56 -17.09
N ASN A 103 15.84 8.06 -17.43
CA ASN A 103 16.06 8.79 -18.69
C ASN A 103 17.18 8.25 -19.59
N ASP A 104 17.59 6.99 -19.42
CA ASP A 104 18.47 6.29 -20.37
C ASP A 104 17.70 5.12 -21.01
N GLY A 105 17.18 5.37 -22.21
CA GLY A 105 16.41 4.44 -23.04
C GLY A 105 15.92 5.08 -24.32
#